data_AF-A0A537R9U3-F1
#
_entry.id   AF-A0A537R9U3-F1
#
_cell.length_a   1.000
_cell.length_b   1.000
_cell.length_c   1.000
_cell.angle_alpha   90.00
_cell.angle_beta   90.00
_cell.angle_gamma   90.00
#
_symmetry.space_group_name_H-M   'P 1'
#
loop_
_entity.id
_entity.type
_entity.pdbx_description
1 polymer ?
#
loop_
_entity_poly.entity_id
_entity_poly.type
_entity_poly.pdbx_seq_one_letter_code
_entity_poly.pdbx_strand_id
1 'polypeptide(L)'
;MEARKPEIRDQPKKEPKVSRTHAPADLSPLDWQRGLRRQFGREQAFGIENLTSEPFFSEFRVSNPVSKSSYRVAIRGLGPGGNFCSCPDYATSELGTCKHIEFRLARLEKKRGAKTAFARGYQPAFSELYLRNDGKRCVHFRAGTDSPPAVRKAAAGLFDAEHNGMLPEERFGGLEHFMTMVSKGGHELRAYDDALDFIAGRRDASRRASKLEQLFPRGAADPKLLALLKVPLYPYQAEGALFAVQAGRALIGDDMGLGKTIQAIAATEILARHFGVSKVLVICPTSLKYQWQSEITRFSGRQGENAARVINGGRAQRQKDYALDDFCKITNYEKLKPDLDLIAAWAPELIIVDEAQRVKNWNTIAARALKRIDSSYAIVLTGTPLENKLEELISIVQFVDQHRL
;
A
#
# COMPACT_ATOMS: atom_id res chain seq x y z
N MET A 1 -51.97 51.44 0.56
CA MET A 1 -51.41 50.28 -0.17
C MET A 1 -49.95 50.58 -0.44
N GLU A 2 -49.06 50.22 0.48
CA GLU A 2 -47.62 50.27 0.24
C GLU A 2 -47.14 48.87 -0.15
N ALA A 3 -46.63 48.76 -1.38
CA ALA A 3 -46.13 47.52 -1.94
C ALA A 3 -44.76 47.18 -1.31
N ARG A 4 -44.69 46.03 -0.62
CA ARG A 4 -43.43 45.45 -0.14
C ARG A 4 -42.54 45.09 -1.34
N LYS A 5 -41.33 45.66 -1.37
CA LYS A 5 -40.25 45.22 -2.28
C LYS A 5 -39.85 43.77 -1.96
N PRO A 6 -39.58 42.93 -2.96
CA PRO A 6 -39.17 41.56 -2.74
C PRO A 6 -37.70 41.52 -2.28
N GLU A 7 -37.43 40.81 -1.18
CA GLU A 7 -36.08 40.47 -0.74
C GLU A 7 -35.38 39.62 -1.81
N ILE A 8 -34.27 40.13 -2.32
CA ILE A 8 -33.37 39.41 -3.21
C ILE A 8 -32.74 38.29 -2.39
N ARG A 9 -33.18 37.05 -2.62
CA ARG A 9 -32.49 35.85 -2.11
C ARG A 9 -31.08 35.84 -2.68
N ASP A 10 -30.11 35.99 -1.80
CA ASP A 10 -28.69 35.83 -2.10
C ASP A 10 -28.48 34.45 -2.76
N GLN A 11 -28.09 34.44 -4.03
CA GLN A 11 -27.71 33.20 -4.70
C GLN A 11 -26.46 32.65 -4.01
N PRO A 12 -26.37 31.35 -3.73
CA PRO A 12 -25.15 30.79 -3.15
C PRO A 12 -23.99 31.08 -4.11
N LYS A 13 -23.00 31.88 -3.65
CA LYS A 13 -21.77 32.17 -4.40
C LYS A 13 -21.19 30.84 -4.90
N LYS A 14 -21.11 30.68 -6.23
CA LYS A 14 -20.40 29.55 -6.83
C LYS A 14 -18.96 29.59 -6.32
N GLU A 15 -18.51 28.51 -5.68
CA GLU A 15 -17.10 28.36 -5.31
C GLU A 15 -16.23 28.63 -6.56
N PRO A 16 -15.13 29.38 -6.42
CA PRO A 16 -14.27 29.73 -7.54
C PRO A 16 -13.72 28.46 -8.19
N LYS A 17 -13.79 28.39 -9.53
CA LYS A 17 -13.23 27.27 -10.29
C LYS A 17 -11.72 27.30 -10.18
N VAL A 18 -11.15 26.15 -9.85
CA VAL A 18 -9.70 25.98 -9.72
C VAL A 18 -9.13 25.58 -11.08
N SER A 19 -8.00 26.18 -11.46
CA SER A 19 -7.31 25.88 -12.72
C SER A 19 -6.89 24.41 -12.78
N ARG A 20 -7.08 23.76 -13.92
CA ARG A 20 -6.68 22.35 -14.14
C ARG A 20 -5.21 22.19 -14.54
N THR A 21 -4.54 23.27 -14.93
CA THR A 21 -3.21 23.21 -15.56
C THR A 21 -2.10 23.78 -14.68
N HIS A 22 -2.41 24.64 -13.71
CA HIS A 22 -1.42 25.22 -12.81
C HIS A 22 -2.05 25.53 -11.45
N ALA A 23 -1.25 25.42 -10.40
CA ALA A 23 -1.64 25.85 -9.07
C ALA A 23 -1.77 27.38 -9.03
N PRO A 24 -2.89 27.91 -8.52
CA PRO A 24 -2.99 29.34 -8.21
C PRO A 24 -1.92 29.76 -7.20
N ALA A 25 -1.39 30.98 -7.32
CA ALA A 25 -0.29 31.47 -6.48
C ALA A 25 -0.65 31.54 -4.99
N ASP A 26 -1.94 31.60 -4.66
CA ASP A 26 -2.52 31.66 -3.32
C ASP A 26 -2.84 30.29 -2.72
N LEU A 27 -2.64 29.19 -3.45
CA LEU A 27 -2.94 27.83 -2.99
C LEU A 27 -1.69 26.96 -2.93
N SER A 28 -1.57 26.20 -1.83
CA SER A 28 -0.60 25.12 -1.76
C SER A 28 -0.89 24.07 -2.86
N PRO A 29 0.12 23.36 -3.39
CA PRO A 29 -0.11 22.27 -4.33
C PRO A 29 -1.10 21.21 -3.82
N LEU A 30 -1.07 20.93 -2.52
CA LEU A 30 -1.97 19.98 -1.85
C LEU A 30 -3.43 20.47 -1.89
N ASP A 31 -3.67 21.72 -1.52
CA ASP A 31 -5.02 22.31 -1.49
C ASP A 31 -5.56 22.54 -2.90
N TRP A 32 -4.68 22.87 -3.84
CA TRP A 32 -4.99 22.92 -5.27
C TRP A 32 -5.51 21.55 -5.77
N GLN A 33 -4.79 20.46 -5.48
CA GLN A 33 -5.20 19.11 -5.87
C GLN A 33 -6.50 18.66 -5.19
N ARG A 34 -6.69 18.97 -3.90
CA ARG A 34 -7.96 18.75 -3.19
C ARG A 34 -9.11 19.51 -3.86
N GLY A 35 -8.88 20.77 -4.22
CA GLY A 35 -9.84 21.61 -4.94
C GLY A 35 -10.24 21.02 -6.29
N LEU A 36 -9.28 20.47 -7.05
CA LEU A 36 -9.56 19.77 -8.30
C LEU A 36 -10.44 18.52 -8.11
N ARG A 37 -10.17 17.70 -7.07
CA ARG A 37 -11.02 16.55 -6.73
C ARG A 37 -12.43 16.99 -6.35
N ARG A 38 -12.56 18.08 -5.58
CA ARG A 38 -13.85 18.66 -5.20
C ARG A 38 -14.65 19.12 -6.41
N GLN A 39 -14.05 19.92 -7.28
CA GLN A 39 -14.67 20.39 -8.50
C GLN A 39 -15.08 19.23 -9.40
N PHE A 40 -14.16 18.30 -9.67
CA PHE A 40 -14.41 17.17 -10.54
C PHE A 40 -15.49 16.23 -9.99
N GLY A 41 -15.41 15.88 -8.69
CA GLY A 41 -16.37 15.01 -8.01
C GLY A 41 -17.79 15.56 -8.04
N ARG A 42 -17.96 16.87 -7.82
CA ARG A 42 -19.27 17.56 -7.87
C ARG A 42 -19.95 17.50 -9.23
N GLU A 43 -19.18 17.40 -10.30
CA GLU A 43 -19.66 17.31 -11.69
C GLU A 43 -20.03 15.85 -12.09
N GLN A 44 -19.69 14.84 -11.27
CA GLN A 44 -19.93 13.45 -11.62
C GLN A 44 -21.39 13.01 -11.43
N ALA A 45 -21.81 12.03 -12.24
CA ALA A 45 -23.10 11.37 -12.17
C ALA A 45 -22.97 9.91 -11.69
N PHE A 46 -22.32 9.68 -10.55
CA PHE A 46 -22.19 8.33 -10.00
C PHE A 46 -23.51 7.81 -9.40
N GLY A 47 -23.68 6.49 -9.43
CA GLY A 47 -24.73 5.79 -8.68
C GLY A 47 -24.39 5.74 -7.20
N ILE A 48 -25.40 5.74 -6.33
CA ILE A 48 -25.26 5.70 -4.87
C ILE A 48 -26.22 4.67 -4.30
N GLU A 49 -25.71 3.82 -3.44
CA GLU A 49 -26.49 2.96 -2.54
C GLU A 49 -26.00 3.20 -1.12
N ASN A 50 -26.93 3.42 -0.17
CA ASN A 50 -26.59 3.55 1.25
C ASN A 50 -26.55 2.16 1.86
N LEU A 51 -25.41 1.77 2.45
CA LEU A 51 -25.19 0.43 2.99
C LEU A 51 -25.62 0.31 4.46
N THR A 52 -26.00 1.43 5.10
CA THR A 52 -26.52 1.44 6.48
C THR A 52 -27.82 2.24 6.57
N SER A 53 -28.48 2.18 7.72
CA SER A 53 -29.68 2.97 8.03
C SER A 53 -29.38 4.45 8.31
N GLU A 54 -28.14 4.81 8.62
CA GLU A 54 -27.77 6.19 8.96
C GLU A 54 -27.84 7.11 7.72
N PRO A 55 -28.54 8.26 7.80
CA PRO A 55 -28.78 9.10 6.63
C PRO A 55 -27.60 10.00 6.24
N PHE A 56 -26.68 10.26 7.18
CA PHE A 56 -25.51 11.13 6.98
C PHE A 56 -24.21 10.37 7.19
N PHE A 57 -23.88 10.01 8.42
CA PHE A 57 -22.61 9.34 8.74
C PHE A 57 -22.66 7.84 8.48
N SER A 58 -22.63 7.48 7.21
CA SER A 58 -22.84 6.12 6.73
C SER A 58 -21.74 5.67 5.76
N GLU A 59 -21.83 4.40 5.37
CA GLU A 59 -21.09 3.80 4.28
C GLU A 59 -21.98 3.71 3.04
N PHE A 60 -21.41 4.07 1.90
CA PHE A 60 -22.10 4.13 0.63
C PHE A 60 -21.33 3.30 -0.40
N ARG A 61 -22.05 2.59 -1.26
CA ARG A 61 -21.49 2.09 -2.50
C ARG A 61 -21.65 3.16 -3.56
N VAL A 62 -20.54 3.65 -4.09
CA VAL A 62 -20.50 4.65 -5.17
C VAL A 62 -20.05 3.95 -6.45
N SER A 63 -20.92 3.96 -7.47
CA SER A 63 -20.72 3.20 -8.71
C SER A 63 -20.54 4.12 -9.90
N ASN A 64 -19.51 3.86 -10.71
CA ASN A 64 -19.29 4.59 -11.96
C ASN A 64 -20.05 3.89 -13.10
N PRO A 65 -21.04 4.55 -13.73
CA PRO A 65 -21.87 3.94 -14.77
C PRO A 65 -21.08 3.61 -16.05
N VAL A 66 -19.98 4.31 -16.30
CA VAL A 66 -19.13 4.17 -17.50
C VAL A 66 -18.14 3.03 -17.32
N SER A 67 -17.31 3.06 -16.27
CA SER A 67 -16.29 2.03 -16.03
C SER A 67 -16.85 0.77 -15.37
N LYS A 68 -18.12 0.78 -14.92
CA LYS A 68 -18.77 -0.28 -14.13
C LYS A 68 -18.09 -0.61 -12.80
N SER A 69 -17.09 0.15 -12.39
CA SER A 69 -16.41 -0.02 -11.09
C SER A 69 -17.27 0.53 -9.96
N SER A 70 -17.21 -0.10 -8.78
CA SER A 70 -17.86 0.39 -7.57
C SER A 70 -16.89 0.42 -6.40
N TYR A 71 -17.03 1.42 -5.52
CA TYR A 71 -16.15 1.62 -4.37
C TYR A 71 -16.97 1.90 -3.11
N ARG A 72 -16.47 1.41 -1.96
CA ARG A 72 -17.01 1.74 -0.63
C ARG A 72 -16.54 3.15 -0.25
N VAL A 73 -17.46 4.00 0.18
CA VAL A 73 -17.21 5.38 0.62
C VAL A 73 -17.81 5.55 2.00
N ALA A 74 -16.97 5.71 3.02
CA ALA A 74 -17.40 5.97 4.39
C ALA A 74 -17.19 7.44 4.72
N ILE A 75 -18.19 8.07 5.33
CA ILE A 75 -18.13 9.51 5.59
C ILE A 75 -18.40 9.78 7.06
N ARG A 76 -17.41 10.36 7.74
CA ARG A 76 -17.45 10.72 9.17
C ARG A 76 -17.23 12.21 9.41
N GLY A 77 -17.01 13.02 8.36
CA GLY A 77 -16.87 14.46 8.48
C GLY A 77 -16.94 15.20 7.14
N LEU A 78 -16.78 16.53 7.20
CA LEU A 78 -16.72 17.39 6.00
C LEU A 78 -15.29 17.61 5.50
N GLY A 79 -14.29 17.48 6.38
CA GLY A 79 -12.90 17.73 6.04
C GLY A 79 -12.15 16.50 5.49
N PRO A 80 -10.98 16.71 4.86
CA PRO A 80 -10.04 15.64 4.53
C PRO A 80 -9.67 14.80 5.76
N GLY A 81 -9.41 13.50 5.55
CA GLY A 81 -8.98 12.59 6.62
C GLY A 81 -10.09 12.12 7.57
N GLY A 82 -11.28 12.74 7.54
CA GLY A 82 -12.46 12.25 8.26
C GLY A 82 -13.29 11.22 7.47
N ASN A 83 -12.89 10.91 6.24
CA ASN A 83 -13.65 10.10 5.29
C ASN A 83 -12.75 9.05 4.67
N PHE A 84 -13.30 7.91 4.26
CA PHE A 84 -12.59 6.81 3.62
C PHE A 84 -13.19 6.49 2.26
N CYS A 85 -12.36 6.10 1.30
CA CYS A 85 -12.81 5.50 0.05
C CYS A 85 -11.90 4.37 -0.39
N SER A 86 -12.48 3.24 -0.77
CA SER A 86 -11.74 2.08 -1.27
C SER A 86 -11.22 2.23 -2.71
N CYS A 87 -11.19 3.45 -3.27
CA CYS A 87 -10.72 3.68 -4.63
C CYS A 87 -9.20 3.93 -4.67
N PRO A 88 -8.50 3.56 -5.76
CA PRO A 88 -7.05 3.74 -5.86
C PRO A 88 -6.56 5.18 -5.61
N ASP A 89 -7.29 6.20 -6.11
CA ASP A 89 -6.94 7.63 -5.91
C ASP A 89 -6.88 8.00 -4.42
N TYR A 90 -7.80 7.51 -3.58
CA TYR A 90 -7.76 7.77 -2.14
C TYR A 90 -6.66 6.96 -1.43
N ALA A 91 -6.50 5.70 -1.81
CA ALA A 91 -5.54 4.80 -1.19
C ALA A 91 -4.07 5.20 -1.44
N THR A 92 -3.82 5.96 -2.51
CA THR A 92 -2.47 6.34 -2.95
C THR A 92 -2.19 7.83 -2.85
N SER A 93 -3.21 8.70 -2.97
CA SER A 93 -3.01 10.14 -2.79
C SER A 93 -3.06 10.52 -1.31
N GLU A 94 -2.04 11.23 -0.84
CA GLU A 94 -1.98 11.79 0.51
C GLU A 94 -2.91 13.02 0.68
N LEU A 95 -3.96 13.12 -0.14
CA LEU A 95 -4.88 14.26 -0.16
C LEU A 95 -6.00 14.13 0.88
N GLY A 96 -6.23 12.94 1.45
CA GLY A 96 -7.30 12.67 2.40
C GLY A 96 -8.71 12.78 1.80
N THR A 97 -8.82 12.84 0.47
CA THR A 97 -10.09 12.89 -0.27
C THR A 97 -9.90 12.33 -1.69
N CYS A 98 -11.02 12.06 -2.38
CA CYS A 98 -11.03 11.66 -3.78
C CYS A 98 -12.33 12.13 -4.43
N LYS A 99 -12.44 12.00 -5.75
CA LYS A 99 -13.67 12.39 -6.48
C LYS A 99 -14.94 11.73 -5.96
N HIS A 100 -14.87 10.50 -5.44
CA HIS A 100 -16.05 9.78 -4.93
C HIS A 100 -16.50 10.32 -3.56
N ILE A 101 -15.57 10.67 -2.68
CA ILE A 101 -15.84 11.32 -1.40
C ILE A 101 -16.48 12.69 -1.65
N GLU A 102 -15.86 13.50 -2.51
CA GLU A 102 -16.35 14.86 -2.81
C GLU A 102 -17.73 14.84 -3.49
N PHE A 103 -17.94 13.92 -4.43
CA PHE A 103 -19.25 13.67 -5.02
C PHE A 103 -20.31 13.37 -3.95
N ARG A 104 -20.00 12.45 -3.02
CA ARG A 104 -20.91 12.07 -1.95
C ARG A 104 -21.15 13.28 -1.04
N LEU A 105 -20.11 13.97 -0.56
CA LEU A 105 -20.23 15.11 0.34
C LEU A 105 -21.19 16.16 -0.26
N ALA A 106 -20.99 16.52 -1.52
CA ALA A 106 -21.84 17.49 -2.22
C ALA A 106 -23.31 17.07 -2.33
N ARG A 107 -23.61 15.77 -2.40
CA ARG A 107 -24.99 15.24 -2.37
C ARG A 107 -25.60 15.34 -0.97
N LEU A 108 -24.83 15.05 0.06
CA LEU A 108 -25.34 15.12 1.43
C LEU A 108 -25.51 16.54 1.95
N GLU A 109 -24.64 17.47 1.56
CA GLU A 109 -24.76 18.89 1.94
C GLU A 109 -26.10 19.51 1.48
N LYS A 110 -26.70 18.96 0.40
CA LYS A 110 -28.00 19.37 -0.13
C LYS A 110 -29.19 18.71 0.57
N LYS A 111 -28.97 17.67 1.39
CA LYS A 111 -30.04 16.94 2.06
C LYS A 111 -30.59 17.76 3.23
N ARG A 112 -31.91 17.75 3.43
CA ARG A 112 -32.55 18.41 4.58
C ARG A 112 -31.96 17.87 5.89
N GLY A 113 -31.55 18.77 6.78
CA GLY A 113 -30.93 18.41 8.06
C GLY A 113 -29.41 18.27 8.03
N ALA A 114 -28.75 18.46 6.86
CA ALA A 114 -27.30 18.33 6.74
C ALA A 114 -26.52 19.25 7.69
N LYS A 115 -26.86 20.53 7.76
CA LYS A 115 -26.18 21.49 8.65
C LYS A 115 -26.20 21.02 10.11
N THR A 116 -27.36 20.61 10.60
CA THR A 116 -27.52 20.08 11.97
C THR A 116 -26.74 18.79 12.17
N ALA A 117 -26.80 17.85 11.22
CA ALA A 117 -26.11 16.58 11.32
C ALA A 117 -24.58 16.75 11.33
N PHE A 118 -24.02 17.57 10.44
CA PHE A 118 -22.58 17.83 10.39
C PHE A 118 -22.08 18.68 11.55
N ALA A 119 -22.91 19.60 12.09
CA ALA A 119 -22.60 20.31 13.31
C ALA A 119 -22.56 19.39 14.54
N ARG A 120 -23.46 18.39 14.63
CA ARG A 120 -23.40 17.34 15.65
C ARG A 120 -22.13 16.49 15.53
N GLY A 121 -21.66 16.29 14.29
CA GLY A 121 -20.51 15.47 13.99
C GLY A 121 -20.81 13.97 14.10
N TYR A 122 -19.81 13.17 13.73
CA TYR A 122 -19.88 11.73 13.83
C TYR A 122 -19.52 11.27 15.25
N GLN A 123 -20.51 10.68 15.94
CA GLN A 123 -20.42 10.21 17.32
C GLN A 123 -20.99 8.80 17.42
N PRO A 124 -20.22 7.76 17.03
CA PRO A 124 -20.66 6.38 17.17
C PRO A 124 -20.64 5.93 18.64
N ALA A 125 -21.44 4.92 18.98
CA ALA A 125 -21.40 4.27 20.30
C ALA A 125 -20.09 3.48 20.50
N PHE A 126 -19.66 2.76 19.47
CA PHE A 126 -18.40 2.03 19.43
C PHE A 126 -17.19 2.94 19.21
N SER A 127 -16.00 2.45 19.56
CA SER A 127 -14.74 3.15 19.23
C SER A 127 -14.19 2.61 17.92
N GLU A 128 -13.41 3.41 17.18
CA GLU A 128 -12.83 2.98 15.91
C GLU A 128 -11.32 3.21 15.82
N LEU A 129 -10.64 2.27 15.15
CA LEU A 129 -9.30 2.43 14.59
C LEU A 129 -9.43 2.58 13.08
N TYR A 130 -8.88 3.65 12.53
CA TYR A 130 -9.00 3.94 11.11
C TYR A 130 -7.72 4.54 10.58
N LEU A 131 -7.50 4.38 9.28
CA LEU A 131 -6.35 4.96 8.62
C LEU A 131 -6.71 6.34 8.09
N ARG A 132 -5.83 7.32 8.29
CA ARG A 132 -5.90 8.60 7.58
C ARG A 132 -4.78 8.67 6.56
N ASN A 133 -5.09 9.26 5.41
CA ASN A 133 -4.15 9.44 4.30
C ASN A 133 -4.09 10.91 3.87
N ASP A 134 -3.84 11.82 4.82
CA ASP A 134 -3.75 13.26 4.63
C ASP A 134 -2.36 13.80 4.99
N GLY A 135 -1.37 13.39 4.21
CA GLY A 135 0.05 13.77 4.33
C GLY A 135 0.95 12.59 4.71
N LYS A 136 0.48 11.67 5.56
CA LYS A 136 1.14 10.39 5.83
C LYS A 136 0.07 9.37 6.22
N ARG A 137 0.25 8.11 5.82
CA ARG A 137 -0.61 7.01 6.28
C ARG A 137 -0.36 6.75 7.76
N CYS A 138 -1.32 7.15 8.58
CA CYS A 138 -1.26 7.01 10.03
C CYS A 138 -2.52 6.33 10.56
N VAL A 139 -2.37 5.52 11.60
CA VAL A 139 -3.50 4.95 12.34
C VAL A 139 -4.03 6.00 13.29
N HIS A 140 -5.34 6.16 13.35
CA HIS A 140 -6.03 7.05 14.27
C HIS A 140 -7.03 6.28 15.12
N PHE A 141 -7.23 6.75 16.34
CA PHE A 141 -8.26 6.27 17.24
C PHE A 141 -9.33 7.34 17.46
N ARG A 142 -10.60 6.92 17.38
CA ARG A 142 -11.75 7.72 17.81
C ARG A 142 -12.50 6.97 18.90
N ALA A 143 -12.61 7.58 20.06
CA ALA A 143 -13.45 7.08 21.13
C ALA A 143 -14.93 7.24 20.77
N GLY A 144 -15.71 6.18 20.94
CA GLY A 144 -17.17 6.24 20.89
C GLY A 144 -17.77 6.93 22.10
N THR A 145 -19.06 7.30 22.01
CA THR A 145 -19.81 7.89 23.13
C THR A 145 -19.79 6.97 24.35
N ASP A 146 -19.88 5.67 24.10
CA ASP A 146 -20.01 4.64 25.13
C ASP A 146 -18.64 4.10 25.58
N SER A 147 -17.53 4.69 25.10
CA SER A 147 -16.17 4.27 25.43
C SER A 147 -15.92 4.28 26.95
N PRO A 148 -15.55 3.15 27.58
CA PRO A 148 -15.31 3.12 29.02
C PRO A 148 -14.17 4.07 29.43
N PRO A 149 -14.20 4.64 30.66
CA PRO A 149 -13.12 5.49 31.16
C PRO A 149 -11.74 4.84 31.09
N ALA A 150 -11.66 3.52 31.30
CA ALA A 150 -10.42 2.75 31.16
C ALA A 150 -9.87 2.77 29.73
N VAL A 151 -10.75 2.63 28.72
CA VAL A 151 -10.36 2.70 27.30
C VAL A 151 -9.89 4.10 26.94
N ARG A 152 -10.61 5.15 27.37
CA ARG A 152 -10.20 6.55 27.14
C ARG A 152 -8.85 6.86 27.79
N LYS A 153 -8.62 6.38 29.02
CA LYS A 153 -7.35 6.56 29.73
C LYS A 153 -6.19 5.85 29.02
N ALA A 154 -6.40 4.60 28.60
CA ALA A 154 -5.38 3.86 27.85
C ALA A 154 -5.11 4.52 26.48
N ALA A 155 -6.16 5.00 25.81
CA ALA A 155 -6.02 5.71 24.54
C ALA A 155 -5.21 7.01 24.70
N ALA A 156 -5.41 7.77 25.77
CA ALA A 156 -4.65 8.99 26.03
C ALA A 156 -3.13 8.75 26.25
N GLY A 157 -2.74 7.56 26.70
CA GLY A 157 -1.33 7.17 26.82
C GLY A 157 -0.71 6.70 25.50
N LEU A 158 -1.53 6.20 24.58
CA LEU A 158 -1.07 5.56 23.33
C LEU A 158 -1.19 6.47 22.11
N PHE A 159 -2.32 7.16 21.97
CA PHE A 159 -2.65 8.02 20.84
C PHE A 159 -2.46 9.49 21.21
N ASP A 160 -2.03 10.26 20.24
CA ASP A 160 -1.80 11.69 20.35
C ASP A 160 -3.10 12.46 20.11
N ALA A 161 -3.64 13.04 21.18
CA ALA A 161 -4.87 13.84 21.13
C ALA A 161 -4.70 15.16 20.37
N GLU A 162 -3.51 15.76 20.37
CA GLU A 162 -3.24 17.02 19.65
C GLU A 162 -3.29 16.79 18.13
N HIS A 163 -2.92 15.60 17.69
CA HIS A 163 -2.93 15.18 16.29
C HIS A 163 -4.14 14.30 15.93
N ASN A 164 -5.32 14.63 16.45
CA ASN A 164 -6.59 13.94 16.15
C ASN A 164 -6.55 12.42 16.44
N GLY A 165 -5.96 12.03 17.56
CA GLY A 165 -5.85 10.62 17.98
C GLY A 165 -4.88 9.81 17.12
N MET A 166 -3.86 10.43 16.53
CA MET A 166 -2.83 9.74 15.74
C MET A 166 -2.07 8.74 16.62
N LEU A 167 -1.71 7.57 16.10
CA LEU A 167 -0.77 6.65 16.72
C LEU A 167 0.65 7.00 16.30
N PRO A 168 1.52 7.50 17.21
CA PRO A 168 2.92 7.73 16.89
C PRO A 168 3.69 6.43 16.59
N GLU A 169 4.72 6.50 15.76
CA GLU A 169 5.46 5.31 15.30
C GLU A 169 6.17 4.59 16.46
N GLU A 170 6.72 5.36 17.40
CA GLU A 170 7.41 4.85 18.59
C GLU A 170 6.46 4.16 19.58
N ARG A 171 5.17 4.49 19.53
CA ARG A 171 4.14 3.90 20.39
C ARG A 171 3.42 2.71 19.76
N PHE A 172 3.75 2.38 18.51
CA PHE A 172 3.07 1.35 17.75
C PHE A 172 3.08 -0.02 18.44
N GLY A 173 4.14 -0.36 19.19
CA GLY A 173 4.23 -1.60 19.97
C GLY A 173 3.15 -1.77 21.04
N GLY A 174 2.54 -0.67 21.53
CA GLY A 174 1.46 -0.73 22.52
C GLY A 174 0.07 -1.05 21.93
N LEU A 175 -0.08 -1.04 20.61
CA LEU A 175 -1.38 -1.16 19.95
C LEU A 175 -2.04 -2.52 20.17
N GLU A 176 -1.29 -3.62 20.11
CA GLU A 176 -1.82 -4.96 20.33
C GLU A 176 -2.36 -5.14 21.75
N HIS A 177 -1.63 -4.62 22.74
CA HIS A 177 -2.07 -4.64 24.13
C HIS A 177 -3.35 -3.81 24.31
N PHE A 178 -3.40 -2.63 23.69
CA PHE A 178 -4.59 -1.78 23.69
C PHE A 178 -5.81 -2.49 23.09
N MET A 179 -5.69 -3.04 21.88
CA MET A 179 -6.79 -3.76 21.21
C MET A 179 -7.29 -4.95 22.04
N THR A 180 -6.35 -5.71 22.63
CA THR A 180 -6.66 -6.84 23.51
C THR A 180 -7.40 -6.39 24.78
N MET A 181 -6.95 -5.29 25.38
CA MET A 181 -7.59 -4.71 26.57
C MET A 181 -9.03 -4.28 26.28
N VAL A 182 -9.24 -3.57 25.16
CA VAL A 182 -10.58 -3.10 24.76
C VAL A 182 -11.53 -4.29 24.52
N SER A 183 -11.05 -5.32 23.82
CA SER A 183 -11.81 -6.55 23.58
C SER A 183 -12.18 -7.28 24.87
N LYS A 184 -11.24 -7.44 25.81
CA LYS A 184 -11.51 -8.05 27.13
C LYS A 184 -12.47 -7.23 27.99
N GLY A 185 -12.49 -5.91 27.81
CA GLY A 185 -13.41 -5.00 28.48
C GLY A 185 -14.83 -5.03 27.91
N GLY A 186 -15.10 -5.80 26.84
CA GLY A 186 -16.42 -5.91 26.21
C GLY A 186 -16.85 -4.67 25.42
N HIS A 187 -15.96 -3.68 25.25
CA HIS A 187 -16.25 -2.49 24.45
C HIS A 187 -16.00 -2.77 22.97
N GLU A 188 -16.95 -2.39 22.11
CA GLU A 188 -16.81 -2.60 20.67
C GLU A 188 -15.74 -1.66 20.08
N LEU A 189 -14.69 -2.25 19.51
CA LEU A 189 -13.64 -1.58 18.74
C LEU A 189 -13.70 -2.03 17.28
N ARG A 190 -14.08 -1.12 16.38
CA ARG A 190 -14.11 -1.40 14.94
C ARG A 190 -12.82 -0.92 14.29
N ALA A 191 -12.12 -1.81 13.59
CA ALA A 191 -10.99 -1.43 12.75
C ALA A 191 -11.35 -1.66 11.28
N TYR A 192 -11.09 -0.67 10.43
CA TYR A 192 -11.30 -0.83 8.99
C TYR A 192 -10.21 -1.74 8.40
N ASP A 193 -10.56 -2.49 7.34
CA ASP A 193 -9.68 -3.48 6.71
C ASP A 193 -8.31 -2.88 6.32
N ASP A 194 -8.31 -1.66 5.76
CA ASP A 194 -7.09 -0.95 5.35
C ASP A 194 -6.21 -0.53 6.52
N ALA A 195 -6.82 -0.21 7.67
CA ALA A 195 -6.10 0.05 8.91
C ALA A 195 -5.49 -1.24 9.44
N LEU A 196 -6.23 -2.36 9.43
CA LEU A 196 -5.72 -3.66 9.86
C LEU A 196 -4.56 -4.14 8.98
N ASP A 197 -4.67 -4.02 7.66
CA ASP A 197 -3.62 -4.37 6.71
C ASP A 197 -2.36 -3.52 6.93
N PHE A 198 -2.54 -2.21 7.10
CA PHE A 198 -1.42 -1.31 7.44
C PHE A 198 -0.77 -1.69 8.76
N ILE A 199 -1.58 -2.02 9.77
CA ILE A 199 -1.09 -2.41 11.08
C ILE A 199 -0.29 -3.71 10.98
N ALA A 200 -0.82 -4.73 10.29
CA ALA A 200 -0.16 -6.00 10.07
C ALA A 200 1.18 -5.81 9.37
N GLY A 201 1.22 -5.04 8.27
CA GLY A 201 2.46 -4.76 7.54
C GLY A 201 3.53 -4.06 8.39
N ARG A 202 3.14 -3.09 9.23
CA ARG A 202 4.04 -2.42 10.19
C ARG A 202 4.57 -3.38 11.25
N ARG A 203 3.72 -4.25 11.80
CA ARG A 203 4.14 -5.27 12.77
C ARG A 203 5.13 -6.25 12.16
N ASP A 204 4.87 -6.71 10.94
CA ASP A 204 5.76 -7.64 10.26
C ASP A 204 7.12 -7.01 9.95
N ALA A 205 7.14 -5.75 9.49
CA ALA A 205 8.38 -5.01 9.30
C ALA A 205 9.18 -4.82 10.60
N SER A 206 8.50 -4.47 11.70
CA SER A 206 9.14 -4.33 13.02
C SER A 206 9.68 -5.67 13.54
N ARG A 207 8.93 -6.76 13.38
CA ARG A 207 9.38 -8.12 13.73
C ARG A 207 10.62 -8.52 12.94
N ARG A 208 10.65 -8.23 11.64
CA ARG A 208 11.84 -8.49 10.81
C ARG A 208 13.02 -7.66 11.27
N ALA A 209 12.83 -6.37 11.53
CA ALA A 209 13.88 -5.50 12.05
C ALA A 209 14.50 -6.03 13.35
N SER A 210 13.67 -6.33 14.37
CA SER A 210 14.15 -6.85 15.65
C SER A 210 14.83 -8.23 15.51
N LYS A 211 14.33 -9.09 14.61
CA LYS A 211 14.98 -10.38 14.31
C LYS A 211 16.35 -10.17 13.65
N LEU A 212 16.46 -9.24 12.71
CA LEU A 212 17.72 -8.92 12.03
C LEU A 212 18.75 -8.35 13.00
N GLU A 213 18.36 -7.47 13.91
CA GLU A 213 19.23 -6.95 14.98
C GLU A 213 19.78 -8.08 15.88
N GLN A 214 18.96 -9.10 16.18
CA GLN A 214 19.40 -10.27 16.94
C GLN A 214 20.34 -11.18 16.14
N LEU A 215 20.07 -11.36 14.84
CA LEU A 215 20.88 -12.22 13.96
C LEU A 215 22.23 -11.58 13.62
N PHE A 216 22.22 -10.27 13.38
CA PHE A 216 23.34 -9.47 12.89
C PHE A 216 23.49 -8.21 13.75
N PRO A 217 23.97 -8.33 15.00
CA PRO A 217 24.07 -7.19 15.93
C PRO A 217 25.01 -6.07 15.46
N ARG A 218 25.92 -6.36 14.51
CA ARG A 218 26.77 -5.33 13.86
C ARG A 218 26.20 -4.83 12.53
N GLY A 219 24.94 -5.14 12.23
CA GLY A 219 24.27 -4.76 10.98
C GLY A 219 25.03 -5.25 9.75
N ALA A 220 25.21 -4.36 8.77
CA ALA A 220 25.91 -4.64 7.52
C ALA A 220 27.38 -5.07 7.69
N ALA A 221 28.01 -4.71 8.81
CA ALA A 221 29.40 -5.09 9.11
C ALA A 221 29.52 -6.41 9.88
N ASP A 222 28.41 -7.13 10.11
CA ASP A 222 28.44 -8.38 10.86
C ASP A 222 29.18 -9.49 10.08
N PRO A 223 30.22 -10.12 10.66
CA PRO A 223 30.98 -11.17 9.96
C PRO A 223 30.13 -12.34 9.49
N LYS A 224 29.04 -12.69 10.20
CA LYS A 224 28.13 -13.77 9.78
C LYS A 224 27.34 -13.39 8.53
N LEU A 225 26.97 -12.11 8.41
CA LEU A 225 26.29 -11.59 7.23
C LEU A 225 27.26 -11.51 6.04
N LEU A 226 28.46 -10.97 6.26
CA LEU A 226 29.47 -10.85 5.22
C LEU A 226 29.89 -12.23 4.67
N ALA A 227 29.84 -13.28 5.49
CA ALA A 227 30.12 -14.66 5.11
C ALA A 227 28.85 -15.52 4.87
N LEU A 228 27.66 -14.91 4.72
CA LEU A 228 26.40 -15.63 4.57
C LEU A 228 26.38 -16.52 3.31
N LEU A 229 26.95 -15.99 2.22
CA LEU A 229 27.05 -16.61 0.91
C LEU A 229 28.43 -17.26 0.73
N LYS A 230 28.57 -18.09 -0.30
CA LYS A 230 29.85 -18.71 -0.71
C LYS A 230 30.87 -17.68 -1.21
N VAL A 231 30.41 -16.49 -1.56
CA VAL A 231 31.24 -15.34 -1.93
C VAL A 231 31.02 -14.27 -0.86
N PRO A 232 32.08 -13.66 -0.30
CA PRO A 232 31.90 -12.64 0.73
C PRO A 232 31.17 -11.42 0.16
N LEU A 233 30.23 -10.88 0.93
CA LEU A 233 29.55 -9.63 0.61
C LEU A 233 30.44 -8.43 0.94
N TYR A 234 30.35 -7.38 0.15
CA TYR A 234 30.80 -6.06 0.60
C TYR A 234 29.80 -5.44 1.58
N PRO A 235 30.22 -4.55 2.51
CA PRO A 235 29.32 -3.93 3.48
C PRO A 235 28.09 -3.26 2.86
N TYR A 236 28.24 -2.54 1.74
CA TYR A 236 27.09 -1.91 1.06
C TYR A 236 26.12 -2.95 0.46
N GLN A 237 26.62 -4.11 0.04
CA GLN A 237 25.77 -5.20 -0.46
C GLN A 237 24.99 -5.86 0.68
N ALA A 238 25.65 -6.01 1.84
CA ALA A 238 25.02 -6.48 3.06
C ALA A 238 23.93 -5.51 3.55
N GLU A 239 24.18 -4.21 3.45
CA GLU A 239 23.18 -3.18 3.75
C GLU A 239 21.96 -3.27 2.83
N GLY A 240 22.15 -3.37 1.51
CA GLY A 240 21.06 -3.56 0.55
C GLY A 240 20.24 -4.82 0.81
N ALA A 241 20.90 -5.93 1.20
CA ALA A 241 20.24 -7.16 1.58
C ALA A 241 19.39 -7.01 2.86
N LEU A 242 19.94 -6.39 3.92
CA LEU A 242 19.21 -6.14 5.17
C LEU A 242 18.01 -5.22 4.93
N PHE A 243 18.19 -4.16 4.14
CA PHE A 243 17.12 -3.24 3.75
C PHE A 243 15.96 -3.99 3.09
N ALA A 244 16.26 -4.84 2.09
CA ALA A 244 15.24 -5.61 1.39
C ALA A 244 14.48 -6.56 2.32
N VAL A 245 15.18 -7.25 3.23
CA VAL A 245 14.55 -8.17 4.20
C VAL A 245 13.67 -7.39 5.19
N GLN A 246 14.16 -6.28 5.73
CA GLN A 246 13.42 -5.46 6.70
C GLN A 246 12.15 -4.89 6.08
N ALA A 247 12.26 -4.27 4.90
CA ALA A 247 11.13 -3.70 4.18
C ALA A 247 10.13 -4.79 3.72
N GLY A 248 10.63 -5.98 3.37
CA GLY A 248 9.88 -7.09 2.85
C GLY A 248 9.54 -6.92 1.36
N ARG A 249 9.11 -5.73 0.96
CA ARG A 249 9.02 -5.29 -0.43
C ARG A 249 9.96 -4.11 -0.64
N ALA A 250 10.90 -4.19 -1.58
CA ALA A 250 11.94 -3.18 -1.77
C ALA A 250 12.32 -2.96 -3.24
N LEU A 251 12.82 -1.76 -3.53
CA LEU A 251 13.51 -1.40 -4.77
C LEU A 251 15.00 -1.23 -4.46
N ILE A 252 15.86 -2.02 -5.12
CA ILE A 252 17.32 -1.85 -5.09
C ILE A 252 17.72 -1.18 -6.40
N GLY A 253 18.05 0.10 -6.28
CA GLY A 253 18.40 1.00 -7.39
C GLY A 253 19.89 1.25 -7.58
N ASP A 254 20.76 0.41 -7.01
CA ASP A 254 22.21 0.59 -7.05
C ASP A 254 22.74 0.62 -8.50
N ASP A 255 23.82 1.37 -8.72
CA ASP A 255 24.45 1.50 -10.03
C ASP A 255 24.83 0.15 -10.66
N MET A 256 24.89 0.15 -12.00
CA MET A 256 25.31 -1.02 -12.76
C MET A 256 26.72 -1.47 -12.32
N GLY A 257 26.88 -2.77 -12.06
CA GLY A 257 28.16 -3.34 -11.61
C GLY A 257 28.34 -3.43 -10.10
N LEU A 258 27.49 -2.82 -9.27
CA LEU A 258 27.58 -2.91 -7.80
C LEU A 258 27.04 -4.23 -7.21
N GLY A 259 26.58 -5.15 -8.05
CA GLY A 259 26.17 -6.49 -7.60
C GLY A 259 24.75 -6.56 -7.02
N LYS A 260 23.77 -5.90 -7.65
CA LYS A 260 22.35 -6.03 -7.27
C LYS A 260 21.87 -7.48 -7.15
N THR A 261 22.34 -8.37 -8.03
CA THR A 261 21.98 -9.79 -7.97
C THR A 261 22.48 -10.46 -6.69
N ILE A 262 23.73 -10.21 -6.28
CA ILE A 262 24.27 -10.83 -5.05
C ILE A 262 23.54 -10.30 -3.81
N GLN A 263 23.11 -9.03 -3.81
CA GLN A 263 22.27 -8.47 -2.75
C GLN A 263 20.91 -9.16 -2.67
N ALA A 264 20.23 -9.35 -3.82
CA ALA A 264 18.95 -10.04 -3.88
C ALA A 264 19.06 -11.50 -3.42
N ILE A 265 20.13 -12.20 -3.80
CA ILE A 265 20.42 -13.57 -3.37
C ILE A 265 20.72 -13.63 -1.87
N ALA A 266 21.49 -12.68 -1.32
CA ALA A 266 21.71 -12.56 0.12
C ALA A 266 20.40 -12.37 0.88
N ALA A 267 19.55 -11.43 0.44
CA ALA A 267 18.24 -11.21 1.04
C ALA A 267 17.36 -12.47 0.98
N THR A 268 17.38 -13.17 -0.17
CA THR A 268 16.68 -14.46 -0.35
C THR A 268 17.15 -15.51 0.64
N GLU A 269 18.46 -15.64 0.86
CA GLU A 269 19.01 -16.59 1.83
C GLU A 269 18.66 -16.24 3.28
N ILE A 270 18.64 -14.95 3.64
CA ILE A 270 18.19 -14.51 4.96
C ILE A 270 16.71 -14.87 5.16
N LEU A 271 15.86 -14.54 4.17
CA LEU A 271 14.43 -14.86 4.18
C LEU A 271 14.18 -16.36 4.29
N ALA A 272 14.93 -17.18 3.55
CA ALA A 272 14.78 -18.62 3.58
C ALA A 272 15.20 -19.24 4.91
N ARG A 273 16.36 -18.84 5.44
CA ARG A 273 16.92 -19.45 6.67
C ARG A 273 16.23 -18.98 7.94
N HIS A 274 15.67 -17.77 7.95
CA HIS A 274 15.20 -17.15 9.20
C HIS A 274 13.73 -16.73 9.20
N PHE A 275 13.08 -16.67 8.03
CA PHE A 275 11.69 -16.24 7.86
C PHE A 275 10.82 -17.26 7.12
N GLY A 276 11.35 -18.44 6.79
CA GLY A 276 10.58 -19.57 6.26
C GLY A 276 10.27 -19.52 4.77
N VAL A 277 10.86 -18.56 4.02
CA VAL A 277 10.63 -18.47 2.57
C VAL A 277 11.22 -19.69 1.85
N SER A 278 10.37 -20.39 1.13
CA SER A 278 10.71 -21.64 0.44
C SER A 278 10.48 -21.57 -1.07
N LYS A 279 9.62 -20.66 -1.55
CA LYS A 279 9.28 -20.51 -2.97
C LYS A 279 9.65 -19.13 -3.51
N VAL A 280 10.65 -19.08 -4.37
CA VAL A 280 11.21 -17.85 -4.96
C VAL A 280 10.94 -17.80 -6.47
N LEU A 281 10.28 -16.75 -6.94
CA LEU A 281 10.09 -16.48 -8.37
C LEU A 281 11.02 -15.38 -8.84
N VAL A 282 11.97 -15.69 -9.71
CA VAL A 282 12.77 -14.68 -10.42
C VAL A 282 12.15 -14.39 -11.78
N ILE A 283 11.95 -13.12 -12.06
CA ILE A 283 11.42 -12.59 -13.32
C ILE A 283 12.50 -11.69 -13.90
N CYS A 284 13.11 -12.12 -15.00
CA CYS A 284 14.21 -11.41 -15.62
C CYS A 284 14.07 -11.40 -17.16
N PRO A 285 14.88 -10.60 -17.88
CA PRO A 285 15.01 -10.74 -19.32
C PRO A 285 15.35 -12.18 -19.73
N THR A 286 14.88 -12.60 -20.91
CA THR A 286 15.12 -13.96 -21.44
C THR A 286 16.61 -14.32 -21.47
N SER A 287 17.47 -13.35 -21.79
CA SER A 287 18.94 -13.51 -21.84
C SER A 287 19.58 -13.76 -20.48
N LEU A 288 18.93 -13.39 -19.37
CA LEU A 288 19.51 -13.47 -18.02
C LEU A 288 19.07 -14.72 -17.24
N LYS A 289 18.14 -15.54 -17.77
CA LYS A 289 17.57 -16.66 -17.00
C LYS A 289 18.61 -17.68 -16.54
N TYR A 290 19.50 -18.09 -17.44
CA TYR A 290 20.56 -19.05 -17.11
C TYR A 290 21.67 -18.41 -16.26
N GLN A 291 21.90 -17.10 -16.41
CA GLN A 291 22.82 -16.36 -15.55
C GLN A 291 22.30 -16.38 -14.10
N TRP A 292 21.02 -16.05 -13.88
CA TRP A 292 20.38 -16.15 -12.57
C TRP A 292 20.49 -17.54 -11.95
N GLN A 293 20.24 -18.59 -12.75
CA GLN A 293 20.36 -19.98 -12.30
C GLN A 293 21.79 -20.28 -11.80
N SER A 294 22.79 -19.89 -12.59
CA SER A 294 24.21 -20.05 -12.26
C SER A 294 24.59 -19.27 -11.00
N GLU A 295 24.18 -18.00 -10.90
CA GLU A 295 24.50 -17.13 -9.77
C GLU A 295 23.84 -17.60 -8.47
N ILE A 296 22.58 -18.05 -8.50
CA ILE A 296 21.92 -18.64 -7.33
C ILE A 296 22.70 -19.86 -6.85
N THR A 297 23.04 -20.78 -7.75
CA THR A 297 23.77 -22.01 -7.41
C THR A 297 25.15 -21.69 -6.84
N ARG A 298 25.88 -20.79 -7.50
CA ARG A 298 27.24 -20.37 -7.10
C ARG A 298 27.27 -19.64 -5.77
N PHE A 299 26.38 -18.67 -5.55
CA PHE A 299 26.44 -17.79 -4.38
C PHE A 299 25.77 -18.40 -3.13
N SER A 300 24.60 -19.02 -3.27
CA SER A 300 23.90 -19.62 -2.13
C SER A 300 24.53 -20.95 -1.69
N GLY A 301 25.21 -21.65 -2.59
CA GLY A 301 25.71 -23.01 -2.36
C GLY A 301 24.61 -24.07 -2.36
N ARG A 302 23.37 -23.74 -2.75
CA ARG A 302 22.31 -24.72 -3.02
C ARG A 302 22.71 -25.58 -4.21
N GLN A 303 22.47 -26.88 -4.11
CA GLN A 303 22.82 -27.86 -5.14
C GLN A 303 21.58 -28.60 -5.64
N GLY A 304 21.69 -29.21 -6.82
CA GLY A 304 20.62 -29.98 -7.45
C GLY A 304 19.71 -29.13 -8.34
N GLU A 305 18.91 -29.80 -9.18
CA GLU A 305 17.99 -29.13 -10.10
C GLU A 305 16.86 -28.38 -9.39
N ASN A 306 16.55 -28.77 -8.15
CA ASN A 306 15.55 -28.12 -7.31
C ASN A 306 16.04 -26.82 -6.66
N ALA A 307 17.34 -26.49 -6.76
CA ALA A 307 17.87 -25.23 -6.26
C ALA A 307 17.36 -24.03 -7.06
N ALA A 308 17.40 -24.13 -8.39
CA ALA A 308 16.93 -23.11 -9.31
C ALA A 308 16.57 -23.73 -10.67
N ARG A 309 15.29 -23.65 -11.05
CA ARG A 309 14.77 -24.16 -12.33
C ARG A 309 14.45 -23.02 -13.28
N VAL A 310 15.02 -23.07 -14.49
CA VAL A 310 14.62 -22.16 -15.57
C VAL A 310 13.35 -22.69 -16.23
N ILE A 311 12.29 -21.88 -16.23
CA ILE A 311 11.02 -22.18 -16.88
C ILE A 311 11.14 -21.88 -18.38
N ASN A 312 10.94 -22.92 -19.19
CA ASN A 312 11.15 -22.90 -20.64
C ASN A 312 10.21 -23.85 -21.40
N GLY A 313 10.27 -23.82 -22.73
CA GLY A 313 9.50 -24.74 -23.57
C GLY A 313 8.02 -24.36 -23.71
N GLY A 314 7.23 -25.31 -24.24
CA GLY A 314 5.78 -25.16 -24.44
C GLY A 314 4.99 -25.17 -23.12
N ARG A 315 3.72 -24.75 -23.17
CA ARG A 315 2.88 -24.62 -21.95
C ARG A 315 2.77 -25.93 -21.17
N ALA A 316 2.64 -27.06 -21.84
CA ALA A 316 2.56 -28.37 -21.20
C ALA A 316 3.82 -28.72 -20.38
N GLN A 317 5.01 -28.36 -20.86
CA GLN A 317 6.25 -28.54 -20.10
C GLN A 317 6.30 -27.58 -18.92
N ARG A 318 5.99 -26.30 -19.14
CA ARG A 318 5.96 -25.29 -18.07
C ARG A 318 4.99 -25.65 -16.95
N GLN A 319 3.84 -26.24 -17.27
CA GLN A 319 2.88 -26.73 -16.27
C GLN A 319 3.48 -27.82 -15.38
N LYS A 320 4.23 -28.77 -15.96
CA LYS A 320 4.96 -29.77 -15.19
C LYS A 320 6.05 -29.11 -14.33
N ASP A 321 6.81 -28.19 -14.93
CA ASP A 321 7.90 -27.51 -14.23
C ASP A 321 7.39 -26.67 -13.06
N TYR A 322 6.26 -25.96 -13.17
CA TYR A 322 5.66 -25.20 -12.06
C TYR A 322 5.12 -26.11 -10.94
N ALA A 323 4.69 -27.33 -11.25
CA ALA A 323 4.20 -28.28 -10.26
C ALA A 323 5.31 -28.90 -9.39
N LEU A 324 6.57 -28.80 -9.81
CA LEU A 324 7.71 -29.29 -9.03
C LEU A 324 7.99 -28.41 -7.80
N ASP A 325 8.37 -29.06 -6.71
CA ASP A 325 8.76 -28.40 -5.46
C ASP A 325 10.24 -27.95 -5.52
N ASP A 326 10.50 -26.94 -6.35
CA ASP A 326 11.81 -26.30 -6.45
C ASP A 326 11.85 -25.06 -5.55
N PHE A 327 13.01 -24.76 -4.98
CA PHE A 327 13.22 -23.54 -4.17
C PHE A 327 13.05 -22.27 -5.00
N CYS A 328 13.62 -22.24 -6.21
CA CYS A 328 13.57 -21.09 -7.09
C CYS A 328 13.12 -21.47 -8.50
N LYS A 329 12.22 -20.67 -9.07
CA LYS A 329 11.80 -20.76 -10.49
C LYS A 329 12.12 -19.45 -11.19
N ILE A 330 12.70 -19.55 -12.39
CA ILE A 330 13.19 -18.39 -13.16
C ILE A 330 12.41 -18.31 -14.47
N THR A 331 11.67 -17.23 -14.67
CA THR A 331 10.86 -16.98 -15.86
C THR A 331 11.17 -15.61 -16.45
N ASN A 332 10.52 -15.27 -17.56
CA ASN A 332 10.64 -13.96 -18.21
C ASN A 332 9.30 -13.24 -18.29
N TYR A 333 9.38 -11.94 -18.60
CA TYR A 333 8.23 -11.05 -18.70
C TYR A 333 7.16 -11.52 -19.70
N GLU A 334 7.57 -12.15 -20.80
CA GLU A 334 6.66 -12.63 -21.86
C GLU A 334 5.78 -13.80 -21.38
N LYS A 335 6.27 -14.62 -20.45
CA LYS A 335 5.55 -15.78 -19.94
C LYS A 335 4.67 -15.49 -18.72
N LEU A 336 4.76 -14.30 -18.12
CA LEU A 336 3.94 -13.94 -16.96
C LEU A 336 2.44 -14.03 -17.22
N LYS A 337 1.94 -13.45 -18.32
CA LYS A 337 0.49 -13.44 -18.60
C LYS A 337 -0.03 -14.82 -18.98
N PRO A 338 0.62 -15.57 -19.91
CA PRO A 338 0.18 -16.93 -20.22
C PRO A 338 0.20 -17.82 -18.98
N ASP A 339 1.22 -17.75 -18.14
CA ASP A 339 1.42 -18.69 -17.04
C ASP A 339 0.93 -18.17 -15.68
N LEU A 340 0.16 -17.09 -15.66
CA LEU A 340 -0.29 -16.46 -14.40
C LEU A 340 -1.08 -17.43 -13.53
N ASP A 341 -1.87 -18.32 -14.13
CA ASP A 341 -2.59 -19.38 -13.44
C ASP A 341 -1.65 -20.42 -12.80
N LEU A 342 -0.57 -20.78 -13.51
CA LEU A 342 0.45 -21.70 -13.01
C LEU A 342 1.26 -21.08 -11.87
N ILE A 343 1.62 -19.80 -12.01
CA ILE A 343 2.32 -19.04 -10.97
C ILE A 343 1.43 -18.91 -9.73
N ALA A 344 0.16 -18.56 -9.90
CA ALA A 344 -0.79 -18.44 -8.79
C ALA A 344 -0.99 -19.78 -8.06
N ALA A 345 -1.06 -20.89 -8.80
CA ALA A 345 -1.17 -22.22 -8.21
C ALA A 345 0.10 -22.64 -7.46
N TRP A 346 1.28 -22.25 -7.94
CA TRP A 346 2.54 -22.53 -7.26
C TRP A 346 2.72 -21.68 -5.99
N ALA A 347 2.16 -20.46 -5.98
CA ALA A 347 2.13 -19.50 -4.88
C ALA A 347 3.54 -19.09 -4.39
N PRO A 348 4.27 -18.25 -5.16
CA PRO A 348 5.58 -17.76 -4.74
C PRO A 348 5.47 -16.85 -3.52
N GLU A 349 6.39 -17.00 -2.58
CA GLU A 349 6.45 -16.20 -1.34
C GLU A 349 7.32 -14.95 -1.54
N LEU A 350 8.38 -15.08 -2.35
CA LEU A 350 9.27 -14.00 -2.75
C LEU A 350 9.30 -13.87 -4.28
N ILE A 351 9.13 -12.65 -4.78
CA ILE A 351 9.32 -12.31 -6.19
C ILE A 351 10.54 -11.41 -6.35
N ILE A 352 11.45 -11.76 -7.25
CA ILE A 352 12.54 -10.90 -7.68
C ILE A 352 12.25 -10.43 -9.11
N VAL A 353 12.23 -9.12 -9.32
CA VAL A 353 11.99 -8.50 -10.63
C VAL A 353 13.26 -7.82 -11.08
N ASP A 354 13.96 -8.43 -12.01
CA ASP A 354 15.24 -7.95 -12.52
C ASP A 354 15.07 -7.13 -13.80
N GLU A 355 15.86 -6.08 -13.94
CA GLU A 355 15.77 -5.12 -15.04
C GLU A 355 14.34 -4.56 -15.17
N ALA A 356 13.76 -4.12 -14.05
CA ALA A 356 12.37 -3.66 -13.97
C ALA A 356 12.06 -2.48 -14.91
N GLN A 357 13.09 -1.71 -15.29
CA GLN A 357 13.01 -0.70 -16.33
C GLN A 357 12.63 -1.26 -17.71
N ARG A 358 12.65 -2.58 -17.95
CA ARG A 358 12.07 -3.15 -19.19
C ARG A 358 10.55 -3.15 -19.18
N VAL A 359 9.93 -3.01 -18.01
CA VAL A 359 8.49 -2.83 -17.84
C VAL A 359 8.17 -1.35 -17.62
N LYS A 360 8.68 -0.49 -18.52
CA LYS A 360 8.46 0.98 -18.50
C LYS A 360 6.99 1.36 -18.44
N ASN A 361 6.17 0.62 -19.18
CA ASN A 361 4.76 0.91 -19.33
C ASN A 361 3.91 -0.07 -18.54
N TRP A 362 3.33 0.43 -17.45
CA TRP A 362 2.51 -0.38 -16.55
C TRP A 362 1.10 -0.69 -17.08
N ASN A 363 0.76 -0.17 -18.27
CA ASN A 363 -0.39 -0.65 -19.04
C ASN A 363 -0.09 -1.90 -19.87
N THR A 364 1.18 -2.32 -19.94
CA THR A 364 1.53 -3.54 -20.67
C THR A 364 0.89 -4.76 -20.03
N ILE A 365 0.66 -5.76 -20.87
CA ILE A 365 0.12 -7.05 -20.48
C ILE A 365 1.00 -7.72 -19.39
N ALA A 366 2.33 -7.58 -19.50
CA ALA A 366 3.28 -8.13 -18.54
C ALA A 366 3.19 -7.43 -17.17
N ALA A 367 3.14 -6.10 -17.14
CA ALA A 367 3.02 -5.33 -15.89
C ALA A 367 1.73 -5.66 -15.13
N ARG A 368 0.61 -5.80 -15.86
CA ARG A 368 -0.68 -6.19 -15.27
C ARG A 368 -0.66 -7.62 -14.74
N ALA A 369 0.06 -8.53 -15.40
CA ALA A 369 0.24 -9.88 -14.89
C ALA A 369 1.12 -9.89 -13.63
N LEU A 370 2.22 -9.14 -13.63
CA LEU A 370 3.11 -8.98 -12.48
C LEU A 370 2.38 -8.48 -11.23
N LYS A 371 1.54 -7.44 -11.35
CA LYS A 371 0.73 -6.89 -10.25
C LYS A 371 -0.30 -7.86 -9.66
N ARG A 372 -0.61 -8.95 -10.39
CA ARG A 372 -1.60 -9.96 -9.95
C ARG A 372 -0.94 -11.14 -9.24
N ILE A 373 0.38 -11.20 -9.18
CA ILE A 373 1.08 -12.25 -8.44
C ILE A 373 1.09 -11.82 -6.98
N ASP A 374 0.39 -12.58 -6.15
CA ASP A 374 0.38 -12.39 -4.71
C ASP A 374 1.70 -12.91 -4.10
N SER A 375 2.30 -12.12 -3.23
CA SER A 375 3.58 -12.44 -2.58
C SER A 375 3.81 -11.57 -1.35
N SER A 376 4.26 -12.18 -0.26
CA SER A 376 4.63 -11.46 0.96
C SER A 376 5.88 -10.60 0.76
N TYR A 377 6.80 -11.04 -0.11
CA TYR A 377 8.07 -10.38 -0.37
C TYR A 377 8.26 -10.04 -1.84
N ALA A 378 8.87 -8.89 -2.12
CA ALA A 378 9.23 -8.48 -3.47
C ALA A 378 10.54 -7.69 -3.50
N ILE A 379 11.47 -8.04 -4.38
CA ILE A 379 12.71 -7.31 -4.58
C ILE A 379 12.76 -6.89 -6.03
N VAL A 380 12.70 -5.58 -6.29
CA VAL A 380 12.81 -5.02 -7.62
C VAL A 380 14.23 -4.51 -7.81
N LEU A 381 14.88 -4.92 -8.90
CA LEU A 381 16.24 -4.52 -9.26
C LEU A 381 16.19 -3.64 -10.51
N THR A 382 16.84 -2.48 -10.44
CA THR A 382 17.02 -1.59 -11.59
C THR A 382 18.36 -0.87 -11.47
N GLY A 383 19.10 -0.75 -12.58
CA GLY A 383 20.28 0.11 -12.65
C GLY A 383 19.95 1.56 -13.04
N THR A 384 18.73 1.80 -13.51
CA THR A 384 18.28 3.09 -14.06
C THR A 384 16.80 3.27 -13.68
N PRO A 385 16.49 3.62 -12.40
CA PRO A 385 15.10 3.74 -11.96
C PRO A 385 14.33 4.87 -12.68
N LEU A 386 15.03 5.85 -13.26
CA LEU A 386 14.47 6.97 -14.00
C LEU A 386 15.25 7.16 -15.32
N GLU A 387 14.77 6.54 -16.41
CA GLU A 387 15.40 6.76 -17.73
C GLU A 387 14.75 7.93 -18.48
N ASN A 388 13.42 7.91 -18.65
CA ASN A 388 12.77 8.85 -19.56
C ASN A 388 11.62 9.65 -18.93
N LYS A 389 10.83 9.04 -18.04
CA LYS A 389 9.62 9.70 -17.51
C LYS A 389 9.32 9.34 -16.05
N LEU A 390 8.78 10.30 -15.30
CA LEU A 390 8.42 10.13 -13.88
C LEU A 390 7.38 9.03 -13.66
N GLU A 391 6.50 8.79 -14.64
CA GLU A 391 5.48 7.73 -14.57
C GLU A 391 6.07 6.32 -14.46
N GLU A 392 7.30 6.11 -14.96
CA GLU A 392 8.01 4.83 -14.86
C GLU A 392 8.39 4.53 -13.40
N LEU A 393 8.95 5.52 -12.70
CA LEU A 393 9.32 5.43 -11.29
C LEU A 393 8.09 5.26 -10.39
N ILE A 394 7.07 6.11 -10.57
CA ILE A 394 5.78 6.05 -9.87
C ILE A 394 5.24 4.62 -9.87
N SER A 395 5.33 3.96 -11.01
CA SER A 395 4.70 2.68 -11.17
C SER A 395 5.52 1.50 -10.60
N ILE A 396 6.86 1.60 -10.60
CA ILE A 396 7.73 0.69 -9.85
C ILE A 396 7.48 0.84 -8.35
N VAL A 397 7.38 2.08 -7.87
CA VAL A 397 7.06 2.37 -6.47
C VAL A 397 5.71 1.77 -6.11
N GLN A 398 4.66 1.91 -6.93
CA GLN A 398 3.36 1.27 -6.69
C GLN A 398 3.42 -0.26 -6.55
N PHE A 399 4.36 -0.93 -7.22
CA PHE A 399 4.48 -2.38 -7.10
C PHE A 399 5.18 -2.79 -5.80
N VAL A 400 6.13 -1.99 -5.34
CA VAL A 400 6.82 -2.17 -4.07
C VAL A 400 5.90 -1.80 -2.91
N ASP A 401 5.26 -0.62 -2.99
CA ASP A 401 4.31 -0.07 -2.04
C ASP A 401 3.02 0.36 -2.77
N GLN A 402 1.97 -0.45 -2.64
CA GLN A 402 0.69 -0.22 -3.32
C GLN A 402 -0.06 1.04 -2.85
N HIS A 403 0.44 1.69 -1.80
CA HIS A 403 -0.24 2.80 -1.13
C HIS A 403 0.55 4.09 -1.12
N ARG A 404 1.68 4.14 -1.83
CA ARG A 404 2.55 5.32 -1.89
C ARG A 404 2.69 5.78 -3.34
N LEU A 405 2.36 7.05 -3.59
CA LEU A 405 2.48 7.72 -4.87
C LEU A 405 3.03 9.13 -4.76
#